data_AF-A0A0W7VPH2-F1
#
_entry.id   AF-A0A0W7VPH2-F1
#
_cell.length_a   1.000
_cell.length_b   1.000
_cell.length_c   1.000
_cell.angle_alpha   90.00
_cell.angle_beta   90.00
_cell.angle_gamma   90.00
#
_symmetry.space_group_name_H-M   'P 1'
#
loop_
_entity.id
_entity.type
_entity.pdbx_description
1 polymer ?
#
loop_
_entity_poly.entity_id
_entity_poly.type
_entity_poly.pdbx_seq_one_letter_code
_entity_poly.pdbx_strand_id
1 'polypeptide(L)'
;MLVELKNGETLNGHLVMCDTWMNLTLKEVVQTSPEGDKFMRLPEVYVKGNNIKYLRVPDEIIDQVTEQQKNQQGGGFRGGRGGHQSRGDHGGHGGRGGGDRGRGRGGRGRGRGRGQ
;
A
#
# COMPACT_ATOMS: atom_id res chain seq x y z
N MET A 1 -14.35 -23.41 0.44
CA MET A 1 -13.66 -22.80 1.62
C MET A 1 -14.43 -23.23 2.85
N LEU A 2 -13.75 -23.54 3.97
CA LEU A 2 -14.42 -23.89 5.23
C LEU A 2 -14.34 -22.72 6.21
N VAL A 3 -15.45 -22.43 6.88
CA VAL A 3 -15.57 -21.42 7.94
C VAL A 3 -16.03 -22.13 9.21
N GLU A 4 -15.28 -21.99 10.30
CA GLU A 4 -15.74 -22.43 11.63
C GLU A 4 -16.20 -21.21 12.43
N LEU A 5 -17.42 -21.29 12.94
CA LEU A 5 -18.03 -20.26 13.78
C LEU A 5 -17.72 -20.52 15.25
N LYS A 6 -17.80 -19.47 16.08
CA LYS A 6 -17.54 -19.55 17.53
C LYS A 6 -18.51 -20.46 18.29
N ASN A 7 -19.70 -20.69 17.74
CA ASN A 7 -20.69 -21.62 18.29
C ASN A 7 -20.41 -23.09 17.92
N GLY A 8 -19.34 -23.37 17.16
CA GLY A 8 -18.98 -24.73 16.74
C GLY A 8 -19.59 -25.16 15.40
N GLU A 9 -20.51 -24.38 14.82
CA GLU A 9 -21.02 -24.67 13.48
C GLU A 9 -19.93 -24.50 12.42
N THR A 10 -19.99 -25.31 11.38
CA THR A 10 -19.11 -25.16 10.22
C THR A 10 -19.90 -24.91 8.95
N LEU A 11 -19.41 -24.01 8.13
CA LEU A 11 -19.98 -23.66 6.82
C LEU A 11 -18.93 -23.96 5.76
N ASN A 12 -19.28 -24.84 4.81
CA ASN A 12 -18.44 -25.11 3.65
C ASN A 12 -19.12 -24.58 2.40
N GLY A 13 -18.50 -23.64 1.70
CA GLY A 13 -19.06 -23.05 0.49
C GLY A 13 -18.07 -22.17 -0.26
N HIS A 14 -18.59 -21.44 -1.25
CA HIS A 14 -17.83 -20.52 -2.09
C HIS A 14 -17.93 -19.09 -1.58
N LEU A 15 -16.79 -18.44 -1.34
CA LEU A 15 -16.74 -17.04 -0.96
C LEU A 15 -17.15 -16.15 -2.13
N VAL A 16 -18.19 -15.36 -1.94
CA VAL A 16 -18.66 -14.38 -2.93
C VAL A 16 -18.15 -12.99 -2.59
N MET A 17 -18.24 -12.62 -1.31
CA MET A 17 -17.88 -11.28 -0.83
C MET A 17 -17.33 -11.36 0.59
N CYS A 18 -16.33 -10.53 0.86
CA CYS A 18 -15.76 -10.30 2.17
C CYS A 18 -15.57 -8.78 2.33
N ASP A 19 -16.01 -8.21 3.45
CA ASP A 19 -15.79 -6.80 3.78
C ASP A 19 -14.62 -6.61 4.77
N THR A 20 -14.32 -5.36 5.10
CA THR A 20 -13.21 -5.00 6.02
C THR A 20 -13.45 -5.48 7.46
N TRP A 21 -14.68 -5.81 7.83
CA TRP A 21 -15.06 -6.34 9.15
C TRP A 21 -15.12 -7.87 9.18
N MET A 22 -14.69 -8.53 8.09
CA MET A 22 -14.80 -9.97 7.86
C MET A 22 -16.24 -10.49 7.82
N ASN A 23 -17.23 -9.66 7.48
CA ASN A 23 -18.55 -10.17 7.14
C ASN A 23 -18.45 -10.89 5.79
N LEU A 24 -19.00 -12.11 5.72
CA LEU A 24 -18.87 -12.98 4.56
C LEU A 24 -20.24 -13.26 3.93
N THR A 25 -20.26 -13.26 2.60
CA THR A 25 -21.36 -13.85 1.81
C THR A 25 -20.83 -15.11 1.14
N LEU A 26 -21.46 -16.24 1.42
CA LEU A 26 -21.11 -17.56 0.90
C LEU A 26 -22.25 -18.10 0.04
N LYS A 27 -21.92 -18.78 -1.06
CA LYS A 27 -22.89 -19.49 -1.92
C LYS A 27 -22.65 -21.00 -1.93
N GLU A 28 -23.71 -21.74 -2.22
CA GLU A 28 -23.73 -23.20 -2.31
C GLU A 28 -23.14 -23.83 -1.04
N VAL A 29 -23.74 -23.46 0.09
CA VAL A 29 -23.19 -23.74 1.41
C VAL A 29 -23.74 -25.04 1.97
N VAL A 30 -22.85 -25.86 2.50
CA VAL A 30 -23.20 -26.96 3.40
C VAL A 30 -22.89 -26.52 4.82
N GLN A 31 -23.94 -26.34 5.62
CA GLN A 31 -23.85 -26.11 7.06
C GLN A 31 -23.82 -27.43 7.79
N THR A 32 -22.91 -27.55 8.77
CA THR A 32 -22.84 -28.69 9.69
C THR A 32 -23.06 -28.20 11.11
N SER A 33 -23.90 -28.89 11.88
CA SER A 33 -24.13 -28.62 13.30
C SER A 33 -22.85 -28.78 14.12
N PRO A 34 -22.75 -28.17 15.32
CA PRO A 34 -21.60 -28.34 16.20
C PRO A 34 -21.37 -29.81 16.59
N GLU A 35 -22.45 -30.60 16.69
CA GLU A 35 -22.40 -32.03 17.01
C GLU A 35 -22.02 -32.91 15.81
N GLY A 36 -21.99 -32.36 14.60
CA GLY A 36 -21.62 -33.10 13.38
C GLY A 36 -22.69 -34.06 12.86
N ASP A 37 -23.89 -34.03 13.42
CA ASP A 37 -24.99 -34.95 13.14
C ASP A 37 -25.98 -34.44 12.08
N LYS A 38 -26.02 -33.12 11.84
CA LYS A 38 -26.96 -32.46 10.94
C LYS A 38 -26.24 -31.68 9.87
N PHE A 39 -26.68 -31.89 8.63
CA PHE A 39 -26.17 -31.21 7.45
C PHE A 39 -27.32 -30.52 6.72
N MET A 40 -27.19 -29.22 6.49
CA MET A 40 -28.16 -28.42 5.75
C MET A 40 -27.50 -27.80 4.53
N ARG A 41 -28.15 -27.91 3.37
CA ARG A 41 -27.72 -27.24 2.14
C ARG A 41 -28.47 -25.93 2.01
N LEU A 42 -27.72 -24.84 1.88
CA LEU A 42 -28.24 -23.49 1.77
C LEU A 42 -27.73 -22.88 0.46
N PRO A 43 -28.59 -22.23 -0.34
CA PRO A 43 -28.15 -21.60 -1.58
C PRO A 43 -27.19 -20.43 -1.31
N GLU A 44 -27.43 -19.67 -0.24
CA GLU A 44 -26.63 -18.52 0.16
C GLU A 44 -26.69 -18.33 1.69
N VAL A 45 -25.58 -17.86 2.29
CA VAL A 45 -25.49 -17.52 3.71
C VAL A 45 -24.74 -16.21 3.89
N TYR A 46 -25.24 -15.36 4.78
CA TYR A 46 -24.54 -14.20 5.31
C TYR A 46 -24.01 -14.47 6.72
N VAL A 47 -22.73 -14.25 6.94
CA VAL A 47 -22.04 -14.48 8.22
C VAL A 47 -21.47 -13.15 8.73
N LYS A 48 -21.77 -12.80 9.98
CA LYS A 48 -21.12 -11.66 10.63
C LYS A 48 -19.69 -12.03 11.06
N GLY A 49 -18.73 -11.17 10.74
CA GLY A 49 -17.31 -11.44 10.97
C GLY A 49 -16.94 -11.64 12.44
N ASN A 50 -17.66 -10.99 13.36
CA ASN A 50 -17.45 -11.14 14.80
C ASN A 50 -17.72 -12.56 15.33
N ASN A 51 -18.51 -13.36 14.61
CA ASN A 51 -18.86 -14.73 14.98
C ASN A 51 -17.90 -15.78 14.41
N ILE A 52 -16.95 -15.37 13.57
CA ILE A 52 -15.98 -16.28 12.95
C ILE A 52 -14.90 -16.63 13.97
N LYS A 53 -14.53 -17.92 14.01
CA LYS A 53 -13.39 -18.42 14.79
C LYS A 53 -12.17 -18.54 13.89
N TYR A 54 -12.29 -19.26 12.78
CA TYR A 54 -11.23 -19.33 11.75
C TYR A 54 -11.80 -19.70 10.38
N LEU A 55 -10.97 -19.50 9.34
CA LEU A 55 -11.22 -19.93 7.97
C LEU A 55 -10.12 -20.92 7.55
N ARG A 56 -10.48 -21.94 6.77
CA ARG A 56 -9.51 -22.77 6.04
C ARG A 56 -9.56 -22.40 4.57
N VAL A 57 -8.43 -21.90 4.09
CA VAL A 57 -8.22 -21.48 2.71
C VAL A 57 -7.31 -22.53 2.04
N PRO A 58 -7.55 -22.89 0.76
CA PRO A 58 -6.65 -23.76 0.03
C PRO A 58 -5.24 -23.17 -0.07
N ASP A 59 -4.20 -24.02 0.02
CA ASP A 59 -2.80 -23.59 -0.04
C ASP A 59 -2.44 -22.90 -1.36
N GLU A 60 -3.09 -23.31 -2.46
CA GLU A 60 -2.93 -22.72 -3.81
C GLU A 60 -3.18 -21.20 -3.85
N ILE A 61 -4.00 -20.67 -2.94
CA ILE A 61 -4.28 -19.23 -2.88
C ILE A 61 -3.05 -18.44 -2.44
N ILE A 62 -2.16 -19.03 -1.63
CA ILE A 62 -0.95 -18.35 -1.13
C ILE A 62 -0.03 -17.98 -2.29
N ASP A 63 0.17 -18.91 -3.22
CA ASP A 63 1.02 -18.69 -4.40
C ASP A 63 0.41 -17.63 -5.32
N GLN A 64 -0.89 -17.72 -5.59
CA GLN A 64 -1.61 -16.78 -6.45
C GLN A 64 -1.55 -15.34 -5.90
N VAL A 65 -1.75 -15.16 -4.59
CA VAL A 65 -1.69 -13.83 -3.96
C VAL A 65 -0.26 -13.28 -4.01
N THR A 66 0.75 -14.13 -3.82
CA THR A 66 2.16 -13.73 -3.87
C THR A 66 2.55 -13.24 -5.27
N GLU A 67 2.10 -13.92 -6.32
CA GLU A 67 2.31 -13.50 -7.71
C GLU A 67 1.59 -12.19 -8.03
N GLN A 68 0.33 -12.03 -7.60
CA GLN A 68 -0.44 -10.80 -7.81
C GLN A 68 0.20 -9.58 -7.13
N GLN A 69 0.69 -9.73 -5.90
CA GLN A 69 1.36 -8.65 -5.18
C GLN A 69 2.65 -8.21 -5.88
N LYS A 70 3.45 -9.16 -6.38
CA LYS A 70 4.66 -8.85 -7.18
C LYS A 70 4.31 -8.11 -8.46
N ASN A 71 3.23 -8.49 -9.12
CA ASN A 71 2.79 -7.84 -10.36
C ASN A 71 2.27 -6.40 -10.11
N GLN A 72 1.62 -6.16 -8.96
CA GLN A 72 1.23 -4.80 -8.55
C GLN A 72 2.42 -3.93 -8.10
N GLN A 73 3.42 -4.49 -7.41
CA GLN A 73 4.64 -3.74 -7.05
C GLN A 73 5.58 -3.49 -8.23
N GLY A 74 5.58 -4.38 -9.24
CA GLY A 74 6.41 -4.25 -10.44
C GLY A 74 6.02 -3.08 -11.37
N GLY A 75 4.78 -2.58 -11.27
CA GLY A 75 4.29 -1.44 -12.06
C GLY A 75 4.66 -0.05 -11.53
N GLY A 76 5.20 0.04 -10.31
CA GLY A 76 5.50 1.33 -9.66
C GLY A 76 6.89 1.90 -9.88
N PHE A 77 7.83 1.14 -10.44
CA PHE A 77 9.26 1.53 -10.43
C PHE A 77 10.06 1.28 -11.70
N ARG A 78 9.41 0.97 -12.84
CA ARG A 78 10.13 0.81 -14.12
C ARG A 78 9.42 1.48 -15.30
N GLY A 79 9.71 2.78 -15.48
CA GLY A 79 9.75 3.46 -16.79
C GLY A 79 8.85 4.70 -16.91
N GLY A 80 9.33 5.94 -17.11
CA GLY A 80 10.70 6.43 -17.25
C GLY A 80 10.77 7.89 -17.74
N ARG A 81 11.98 8.47 -17.69
CA ARG A 81 12.54 9.34 -18.74
C ARG A 81 14.06 9.42 -18.57
N GLY A 82 14.78 9.30 -19.69
CA GLY A 82 16.21 8.97 -19.82
C GLY A 82 17.16 9.76 -18.91
N GLY A 83 18.27 9.19 -18.46
CA GLY A 83 19.21 8.45 -19.28
C GLY A 83 20.26 9.41 -19.82
N HIS A 84 21.50 9.22 -19.36
CA HIS A 84 22.76 9.54 -20.04
C HIS A 84 23.52 10.85 -19.66
N GLN A 85 24.79 10.65 -19.24
CA GLN A 85 25.97 11.54 -19.29
C GLN A 85 26.06 12.69 -18.25
N SER A 86 26.86 12.58 -17.18
CA SER A 86 28.34 12.69 -17.16
C SER A 86 29.02 13.01 -18.49
N ARG A 87 29.37 14.29 -18.69
CA ARG A 87 30.49 14.90 -19.47
C ARG A 87 30.20 16.41 -19.51
N GLY A 88 30.99 17.27 -18.89
CA GLY A 88 32.29 17.68 -19.39
C GLY A 88 32.12 18.79 -20.45
N ASP A 89 32.72 19.95 -20.20
CA ASP A 89 33.15 20.92 -21.20
C ASP A 89 32.07 21.61 -22.06
N HIS A 90 31.73 22.86 -21.71
CA HIS A 90 31.25 23.87 -22.68
C HIS A 90 31.91 25.20 -22.35
N GLY A 91 33.13 25.37 -22.87
CA GLY A 91 33.68 26.68 -23.12
C GLY A 91 32.91 27.38 -24.24
N GLY A 92 32.79 28.71 -24.14
CA GLY A 92 32.62 29.57 -25.32
C GLY A 92 31.57 30.66 -25.21
N HIS A 93 32.05 31.91 -25.27
CA HIS A 93 31.36 33.14 -25.72
C HIS A 93 30.26 33.71 -24.80
N GLY A 94 30.25 34.96 -24.35
CA GLY A 94 30.98 36.18 -24.74
C GLY A 94 30.10 37.39 -24.40
N GLY A 95 30.68 38.49 -23.87
CA GLY A 95 30.00 39.79 -23.69
C GLY A 95 30.38 40.49 -22.38
N ARG A 96 31.44 41.29 -22.34
CA ARG A 96 31.50 42.75 -22.58
C ARG A 96 30.85 43.62 -21.47
N GLY A 97 31.73 44.30 -20.72
CA GLY A 97 31.47 45.54 -19.98
C GLY A 97 31.54 45.36 -18.46
N GLY A 98 32.41 45.99 -17.70
CA GLY A 98 33.32 47.11 -17.94
C GLY A 98 33.46 47.88 -16.63
N GLY A 99 34.67 48.31 -16.26
CA GLY A 99 34.85 49.44 -15.34
C GLY A 99 35.58 49.16 -14.03
N ASP A 100 36.91 49.11 -14.11
CA ASP A 100 37.82 49.56 -13.06
C ASP A 100 37.51 51.02 -12.65
N ARG A 101 36.99 51.23 -11.43
CA ARG A 101 37.15 52.44 -10.59
C ARG A 101 36.96 51.97 -9.13
N GLY A 102 37.98 51.84 -8.28
CA GLY A 102 38.90 52.89 -7.92
C GLY A 102 38.26 53.80 -6.85
N ARG A 103 38.77 53.70 -5.61
CA ARG A 103 38.80 54.74 -4.56
C ARG A 103 37.51 55.09 -3.81
N GLY A 104 37.42 54.56 -2.58
CA GLY A 104 37.65 55.38 -1.38
C GLY A 104 36.48 56.14 -0.74
N ARG A 105 36.44 56.00 0.60
CA ARG A 105 36.22 57.06 1.60
C ARG A 105 34.79 57.30 2.10
N GLY A 106 34.62 57.07 3.42
CA GLY A 106 33.55 57.63 4.28
C GLY A 106 32.55 56.55 4.71
N GLY A 107 32.57 56.00 5.92
CA GLY A 107 32.85 56.62 7.21
C GLY A 107 31.53 57.04 7.87
N ARG A 108 31.02 56.22 8.80
CA ARG A 108 30.22 56.63 9.98
C ARG A 108 29.94 55.41 10.85
N GLY A 109 30.82 55.21 11.84
CA GLY A 109 30.45 54.47 13.02
C GLY A 109 29.43 55.27 13.85
N ARG A 110 28.55 54.55 14.54
CA ARG A 110 27.96 54.94 15.83
C ARG A 110 27.47 53.67 16.51
N GLY A 111 28.17 53.29 17.58
CA GLY A 111 27.77 52.23 18.48
C GLY A 111 26.65 52.64 19.45
N ARG A 112 26.50 51.78 20.47
CA ARG A 112 25.50 51.70 21.57
C ARG A 112 24.52 50.55 21.29
N GLY A 113 24.34 49.54 22.14
CA GLY A 113 24.78 49.31 23.51
C GLY A 113 23.79 48.30 24.13
N ARG A 114 24.34 47.36 24.93
CA ARG A 114 23.76 46.51 25.99
C ARG A 114 22.23 46.45 26.20
N GLY A 115 21.75 45.24 26.54
CA GLY A 115 20.78 45.09 27.62
C GLY A 115 19.99 43.78 27.64
N GLN A 116 20.38 42.90 28.57
CA GLN A 116 19.65 41.79 29.23
C GLN A 116 19.17 40.60 28.39
#